data_AF-Q14P36-F1
#
_entry.id   AF-Q14P36-F1
#
_cell.length_a   1.000
_cell.length_b   1.000
_cell.length_c   1.000
_cell.angle_alpha   90.00
_cell.angle_beta   90.00
_cell.angle_gamma   90.00
#
_symmetry.space_group_name_H-M   'P 1'
#
loop_
_entity.id
_entity.type
_entity.pdbx_description
1 polymer ?
#
loop_
_entity_poly.entity_id
_entity_poly.type
_entity_poly.pdbx_seq_one_letter_code
_entity_poly.pdbx_strand_id
1 'polypeptide(L)' 'MPIEIMAKRGIKSLLFGPLKPVGLETSSGKRPYAVVQLRQDDAIDTLYNLVGFQTNLKFPEQQPPY' A
#
# COMPACT_ATOMS: atom_id res chain seq x y z
N MET A 1 4.07 12.23 2.36
CA MET A 1 3.75 12.60 0.96
C MET A 1 2.59 11.74 0.50
N PRO A 2 1.52 12.32 -0.08
CA PRO A 2 0.38 11.54 -0.54
C PRO A 2 0.76 10.51 -1.63
N ILE A 3 0.14 9.33 -1.61
CA ILE A 3 0.48 8.23 -2.52
C ILE A 3 0.28 8.61 -4.00
N GLU A 4 -0.75 9.39 -4.31
CA GLU A 4 -1.04 9.89 -5.65
C GLU A 4 0.02 10.89 -6.15
N ILE A 5 0.69 11.61 -5.24
CA ILE A 5 1.81 12.49 -5.58
C ILE A 5 3.07 11.67 -5.82
N MET A 6 3.30 10.60 -5.03
CA MET A 6 4.40 9.66 -5.26
C MET A 6 4.25 8.94 -6.60
N ALA A 7 3.03 8.50 -6.93
CA ALA A 7 2.72 7.82 -8.19
C ALA A 7 3.04 8.70 -9.42
N LYS A 8 2.77 10.01 -9.34
CA LYS A 8 3.08 10.97 -10.41
C LYS A 8 4.57 11.20 -10.64
N ARG A 9 5.44 10.86 -9.68
CA ARG A 9 6.91 11.06 -9.80
C ARG A 9 7.60 10.01 -10.68
N GLY A 10 6.92 8.91 -11.00
CA GLY A 10 7.46 7.88 -11.89
C GLY A 10 6.84 6.52 -11.65
N ILE A 11 6.84 5.70 -12.71
CA ILE A 11 6.19 4.38 -12.72
C ILE A 11 6.72 3.42 -11.64
N LYS A 12 8.00 3.58 -11.24
CA LYS A 12 8.63 2.76 -10.19
C LYS A 12 8.66 3.44 -8.83
N SER A 13 8.21 4.69 -8.68
CA SER A 13 8.38 5.46 -7.44
C SER A 13 7.74 4.78 -6.23
N LEU A 14 6.57 4.15 -6.40
CA LEU A 14 5.89 3.45 -5.32
C LEU A 14 6.66 2.21 -4.82
N LEU A 15 7.47 1.56 -5.66
CA LEU A 15 8.26 0.36 -5.31
C LEU A 15 9.41 0.66 -4.35
N PHE A 16 9.82 1.92 -4.25
CA PHE A 16 10.84 2.36 -3.30
C PHE A 16 10.24 2.89 -1.99
N GLY A 17 8.91 3.04 -1.93
CA GLY A 17 8.17 3.53 -0.77
C GLY A 17 7.15 2.52 -0.28
N PRO A 18 5.84 2.82 -0.32
CA PRO A 18 4.80 2.02 0.33
C PRO A 18 4.64 0.62 -0.28
N LEU A 19 5.09 0.40 -1.52
CA LEU A 19 5.00 -0.90 -2.19
C LEU A 19 6.27 -1.75 -2.08
N LYS A 20 7.27 -1.32 -1.30
CA LYS A 20 8.59 -1.94 -1.26
C LYS A 20 8.54 -3.36 -0.64
N PRO A 21 8.95 -4.42 -1.37
CA PRO A 21 8.84 -5.80 -0.89
C PRO A 21 10.13 -6.27 -0.19
N VAL A 22 10.83 -5.42 0.57
CA VAL A 22 12.08 -5.84 1.22
C VAL A 22 11.76 -6.74 2.42
N GLY A 23 12.48 -7.87 2.51
CA GLY A 23 12.33 -8.83 3.60
C GLY A 23 11.07 -9.70 3.53
N LEU A 24 10.37 -9.70 2.39
CA LEU A 24 9.13 -10.45 2.18
C LEU A 24 9.32 -11.49 1.09
N GLU A 25 8.73 -12.67 1.31
CA GLU A 25 8.70 -13.78 0.37
C GLU A 25 7.27 -14.32 0.27
N THR A 26 6.90 -14.79 -0.91
CA THR A 26 5.67 -15.54 -1.11
C THR A 26 5.82 -16.96 -0.56
N SER A 27 4.71 -17.69 -0.47
CA SER A 27 4.73 -19.13 -0.11
C SER A 27 5.60 -20.00 -1.02
N SER A 28 5.96 -19.51 -2.21
CA SER A 28 6.88 -20.17 -3.15
C SER A 28 8.35 -19.73 -2.99
N GLY A 29 8.69 -18.97 -1.95
CA GLY A 29 10.05 -18.46 -1.69
C GLY A 29 10.50 -17.37 -2.67
N LYS A 30 9.58 -16.83 -3.49
CA LYS A 30 9.89 -15.77 -4.45
C LYS A 30 9.61 -14.42 -3.81
N ARG A 31 10.51 -13.46 -4.03
CA ARG A 31 10.26 -12.07 -3.64
C ARG A 31 9.14 -11.48 -4.52
N PRO A 32 8.06 -10.93 -3.94
CA PRO A 32 7.03 -10.28 -4.72
C PRO A 32 7.58 -8.99 -5.36
N TYR A 33 6.98 -8.58 -6.48
CA TYR A 33 7.38 -7.34 -7.16
C TYR A 33 7.01 -6.09 -6.36
N ALA A 34 5.84 -6.12 -5.73
CA ALA A 34 5.26 -5.06 -4.92
C ALA A 34 4.38 -5.70 -3.83
N VAL A 35 4.16 -4.99 -2.73
CA VAL A 35 3.25 -5.42 -1.66
C VAL A 35 2.35 -4.29 -1.22
N VAL A 36 1.17 -4.61 -0.73
CA VAL A 36 0.36 -3.70 0.08
C VAL A 36 0.33 -4.28 1.48
N GLN A 37 0.80 -3.50 2.46
CA GLN A 37 0.85 -3.94 3.85
C GLN A 37 -0.38 -3.44 4.60
N LEU A 38 -1.04 -4.34 5.31
CA LEU A 38 -2.14 -4.02 6.22
C LEU A 38 -1.61 -4.04 7.65
N ARG A 39 -2.05 -3.08 8.46
CA ARG A 39 -1.77 -3.05 9.90
C ARG A 39 -3.09 -2.99 10.65
N GLN A 40 -3.28 -3.94 11.55
CA GLN A 40 -4.37 -3.94 12.51
C GLN A 40 -4.27 -2.69 13.40
N ASP A 41 -5.38 -1.95 13.52
CA ASP A 41 -5.44 -0.70 14.27
C ASP A 41 -6.33 -0.81 15.52
N ASP A 42 -7.09 -1.90 15.66
CA ASP A 42 -7.94 -2.18 16.81
C ASP A 42 -7.60 -3.52 17.49
N ALA A 43 -7.86 -3.66 18.78
CA ALA A 43 -7.49 -4.87 19.54
C ALA A 43 -8.33 -6.11 19.16
N ILE A 44 -9.50 -5.92 18.57
CA ILE A 44 -10.46 -6.99 18.25
C ILE A 44 -10.36 -7.49 16.79
N ASP A 45 -9.39 -7.00 16.04
CA ASP A 45 -9.06 -7.45 14.69
C ASP A 45 -10.14 -7.18 13.62
N THR A 46 -10.80 -6.03 13.74
CA THR A 46 -11.87 -5.63 12.80
C THR A 46 -11.52 -4.42 11.94
N LEU A 47 -10.45 -3.69 12.29
CA LEU A 47 -10.00 -2.50 11.58
C LEU A 47 -8.55 -2.62 11.16
N TYR A 48 -8.33 -2.49 9.86
CA TYR A 48 -7.00 -2.50 9.25
C TYR A 48 -6.75 -1.26 8.42
N ASN A 49 -5.53 -0.73 8.53
CA ASN A 49 -5.04 0.39 7.74
C ASN A 49 -4.05 -0.05 6.66
N LEU A 50 -4.07 0.64 5.53
CA LEU A 50 -3.07 0.51 4.46
C LEU A 50 -1.80 1.28 4.84
N VAL A 51 -0.71 0.57 5.12
CA VAL A 51 0.55 1.17 5.57
C VAL A 51 1.19 2.01 4.45
N GLY A 52 1.40 3.30 4.72
CA GLY A 52 2.06 4.21 3.79
C GLY A 52 1.16 4.76 2.65
N PHE A 53 -0.16 4.54 2.75
CA PHE A 53 -1.17 4.98 1.77
C PHE A 53 -1.88 6.28 2.16
N GLN A 54 -1.24 7.17 2.93
CA GLN A 54 -1.76 8.52 3.15
C GLN A 54 -2.09 9.20 1.80
N THR A 55 -3.25 9.83 1.70
CA THR A 55 -3.79 10.39 0.46
C THR A 55 -4.61 11.65 0.72
N ASN A 56 -4.73 12.52 -0.28
CA ASN A 56 -5.66 13.64 -0.33
C ASN A 56 -6.82 13.40 -1.31
N LEU A 57 -6.94 12.20 -1.88
CA LEU A 57 -8.05 11.84 -2.77
C LEU A 57 -9.39 11.89 -2.03
N LYS A 58 -10.46 12.25 -2.73
CA LYS A 58 -11.81 12.23 -2.16
C LYS A 58 -12.22 10.78 -1.86
N PHE A 59 -13.08 10.57 -0.87
CA PHE A 59 -13.57 9.24 -0.51
C PHE A 59 -14.10 8.41 -1.70
N PRO A 60 -14.89 8.97 -2.65
CA PRO A 60 -15.35 8.20 -3.80
C PRO A 60 -14.22 7.70 -4.72
N GLU A 61 -13.09 8.40 -4.78
CA GLU A 61 -11.93 7.99 -5.61
C GLU A 61 -11.11 6.86 -4.96
N GLN A 62 -11.31 6.65 -3.65
CA GLN A 62 -10.64 5.59 -2.88
C GLN A 62 -11.46 4.30 -2.86
N GLN A 63 -12.77 4.37 -3.14
CA GLN A 63 -13.62 3.20 -3.18
C GLN A 63 -13.30 2.37 -4.42
N PRO A 64 -13.39 1.03 -4.32
CA PRO A 64 -13.25 0.19 -5.49
C PRO A 64 -14.39 0.50 -6.48
N PRO A 65 -14.14 0.36 -7.80
CA PRO A 65 -15.17 0.59 -8.80
C PRO A 65 -16.22 -0.53 -8.70
N TYR A 66 -17.33 -0.26 -8.00
CA TYR A 66 -18.53 -1.08 -7.93
C TYR A 66 -19.77 -0.20 -8.06
#